data_AF-A0A538AG09-F1
#
_entry.id   AF-A0A538AG09-F1
#
_cell.length_a   1.000
_cell.length_b   1.000
_cell.length_c   1.000
_cell.angle_alpha   90.00
_cell.angle_beta   90.00
_cell.angle_gamma   90.00
#
_symmetry.space_group_name_H-M   'P 1'
#
loop_
_entity.id
_entity.type
_entity.pdbx_description
1 polymer ?
#
loop_
_entity_poly.entity_id
_entity_poly.type
_entity_poly.pdbx_seq_one_letter_code
_entity_poly.pdbx_strand_id
1 'polypeptide(L)' 'MADGHVLFVSKPTGYELVERDGEPPQVGSVVDLDGQGRWFVSRIGPSPLPQDRRPCAYLQPTPG' A
#
# COMPACT_ATOMS: atom_id res chain seq x y z
N MET A 1 15.68 -9.11 2.90
CA MET A 1 15.20 -8.95 1.51
C MET A 1 13.73 -9.32 1.55
N ALA A 2 12.84 -8.37 1.31
CA ALA A 2 11.41 -8.68 1.22
C ALA A 2 11.13 -9.21 -0.20
N ASP A 3 10.53 -10.39 -0.31
CA ASP A 3 10.14 -10.99 -1.59
C ASP A 3 9.06 -10.18 -2.32
N GLY A 4 8.42 -9.25 -1.62
CA GLY A 4 7.42 -8.32 -2.12
C GLY A 4 6.60 -7.73 -0.99
N HIS A 5 5.68 -6.84 -1.34
CA HIS A 5 4.74 -6.23 -0.42
C HIS A 5 3.37 -6.04 -1.08
N VAL A 6 2.38 -5.80 -0.25
CA VAL A 6 1.02 -5.45 -0.68
C VAL A 6 0.80 -3.96 -0.45
N LEU A 7 0.10 -3.29 -1.36
CA LEU A 7 -0.41 -1.95 -1.17
C LEU A 7 -1.92 -2.05 -0.97
N PHE A 8 -2.40 -1.59 0.17
CA PHE A 8 -3.84 -1.44 0.43
C PHE A 8 -4.25 -0.03 0.06
N VAL A 9 -4.88 0.15 -1.10
CA VAL A 9 -5.37 1.44 -1.59
C VAL A 9 -6.76 1.70 -1.04
N SER A 10 -6.86 2.47 0.05
CA SER A 10 -8.16 2.79 0.67
C SER A 10 -8.83 3.97 -0.07
N LYS A 11 -9.93 3.69 -0.76
CA LYS A 11 -10.75 4.67 -1.49
C LYS A 11 -12.04 4.96 -0.74
N PRO A 12 -12.68 6.13 -0.92
CA PRO A 12 -14.00 6.39 -0.32
C PRO A 12 -15.07 5.36 -0.74
N THR A 13 -14.92 4.75 -1.91
CA THR A 13 -15.86 3.78 -2.48
C THR A 13 -15.48 2.31 -2.22
N GLY A 14 -14.36 2.04 -1.55
CA GLY A 14 -13.88 0.67 -1.32
C GLY A 14 -12.37 0.58 -1.13
N TYR A 15 -11.79 -0.56 -1.51
CA TYR A 15 -10.34 -0.73 -1.48
C TYR A 15 -9.85 -1.57 -2.64
N GLU A 16 -8.58 -1.39 -2.99
CA GLU A 16 -7.85 -2.23 -3.93
C GLU A 16 -6.58 -2.75 -3.27
N LEU A 17 -6.20 -3.98 -3.61
CA LEU A 17 -4.94 -4.59 -3.19
C LEU A 17 -4.04 -4.69 -4.40
N VAL A 18 -2.83 -4.14 -4.29
CA VAL A 18 -1.84 -4.18 -5.37
C VAL A 18 -0.59 -4.87 -4.85
N GLU A 19 -0.18 -5.92 -5.53
CA GLU A 19 1.07 -6.62 -5.22
C GLU A 19 2.24 -5.96 -5.95
N ARG A 20 3.37 -5.80 -5.26
CA ARG A 20 4.60 -5.20 -5.76
C ARG A 20 5.81 -5.97 -5.24
N ASP A 21 6.85 -6.01 -6.06
CA ASP A 21 8.12 -6.61 -5.67
C ASP A 21 8.93 -5.64 -4.79
N GLY A 22 9.82 -6.20 -3.97
CA GLY A 22 10.71 -5.45 -3.11
C GLY A 22 10.08 -4.91 -1.83
N GLU A 23 10.80 -3.99 -1.18
CA GLU A 23 10.42 -3.45 0.12
C GLU A 23 9.23 -2.49 0.03
N PRO A 24 8.36 -2.45 1.06
CA PRO A 24 7.24 -1.53 1.09
C PRO A 24 7.73 -0.06 1.16
N PRO A 25 6.97 0.88 0.58
CA PRO A 25 7.25 2.30 0.72
C PRO A 25 7.15 2.75 2.19
N GLN A 26 7.95 3.74 2.57
CA GLN A 26 8.05 4.20 3.95
C GLN A 26 6.74 4.88 4.41
N VAL A 27 6.36 4.68 5.68
CA VAL A 27 5.31 5.48 6.32
C VAL A 27 5.63 6.97 6.23
N GLY A 28 4.66 7.78 5.82
CA GLY A 28 4.83 9.22 5.59
C GLY A 28 5.21 9.59 4.16
N SER A 29 5.63 8.62 3.34
CA SER A 29 5.96 8.86 1.94
C SER A 29 4.71 8.95 1.06
N VAL A 30 4.86 9.57 -0.12
CA VAL A 30 3.84 9.59 -1.17
C VAL A 30 4.30 8.67 -2.30
N VAL A 31 3.40 7.79 -2.72
CA VAL A 31 3.60 6.84 -3.82
C VAL A 31 2.71 7.26 -4.99
N ASP A 32 3.28 7.31 -6.18
CA ASP A 32 2.51 7.44 -7.41
C ASP A 32 2.10 6.06 -7.91
N LEU A 33 0.80 5.85 -8.07
CA LEU A 33 0.24 4.64 -8.64
C LEU A 33 -0.26 4.95 -10.04
N ASP A 34 0.33 4.32 -11.05
CA ASP A 34 0.00 4.52 -12.45
C ASP A 34 -1.52 4.47 -12.68
N GLY A 35 -2.07 5.58 -13.17
CA GLY A 35 -3.50 5.73 -13.45
C GLY A 35 -4.41 5.92 -12.23
N GLN A 36 -3.88 5.88 -11.00
CA GLN A 36 -4.63 6.11 -9.76
C GLN A 36 -4.17 7.37 -8.99
N GLY A 37 -3.07 7.99 -9.42
CA GLY A 37 -2.54 9.22 -8.84
C GLY A 37 -1.67 9.00 -7.61
N ARG A 38 -1.55 10.04 -6.79
CA ARG A 38 -0.66 10.06 -5.62
C ARG A 38 -1.37 9.62 -4.35
N TRP A 39 -0.70 8.79 -3.57
CA TRP A 39 -1.23 8.18 -2.35
C TRP A 39 -0.25 8.30 -1.19
N PHE A 40 -0.76 8.58 -0.01
CA PHE A 40 0.04 8.71 1.21
C PHE A 40 0.10 7.39 1.96
N VAL A 41 1.29 6.94 2.34
CA VAL A 41 1.51 5.75 3.17
C VAL A 41 1.23 6.10 4.63
N SER A 42 0.08 5.70 5.17
CA SER A 42 -0.30 6.02 6.54
C SER A 42 0.29 5.06 7.58
N ARG A 43 0.49 3.79 7.21
CA ARG A 43 1.13 2.77 8.07
C ARG A 43 1.61 1.57 7.25
N ILE A 44 2.49 0.78 7.85
CA ILE A 44 2.85 -0.57 7.38
C ILE A 44 2.36 -1.59 8.41
N GLY A 45 1.73 -2.67 7.95
CA GLY A 45 1.20 -3.74 8.79
C GLY A 45 1.21 -5.11 8.10
N PRO A 46 0.60 -6.14 8.69
CA PRO A 46 0.47 -7.46 8.04
C PRO A 46 -0.46 -7.40 6.82
N SER A 47 -0.23 -8.28 5.83
CA SER A 47 -1.13 -8.42 4.68
C SER A 47 -2.55 -8.85 5.11
N PRO A 48 -3.61 -8.24 4.54
CA PRO A 48 -4.99 -8.66 4.79
C PRO A 48 -5.37 -9.93 4.02
N LEU A 49 -4.52 -10.42 3.11
CA LEU A 49 -4.76 -11.64 2.36
C LEU A 49 -4.58 -12.87 3.26
N PRO A 50 -5.45 -13.89 3.17
CA PRO A 50 -5.33 -15.11 3.97
C PRO A 50 -3.95 -15.76 3.79
N GLN A 51 -3.30 -16.08 4.91
CA GLN A 51 -1.99 -16.75 4.94
C GLN A 51 -0.83 -15.99 4.28
N ASP A 52 -1.04 -14.72 3.92
CA ASP A 52 0.02 -13.87 3.37
C ASP A 52 0.83 -13.23 4.50
N ARG A 53 2.14 -13.48 4.50
CA ARG A 53 3.08 -12.97 5.51
C ARG A 53 3.84 -11.73 5.05
N ARG A 54 3.60 -11.25 3.82
CA ARG A 54 4.24 -10.05 3.29
C ARG A 54 3.80 -8.81 4.07
N PRO A 55 4.66 -7.80 4.19
CA PRO A 55 4.25 -6.50 4.70
C PRO A 55 3.23 -5.86 3.75
N CYS A 56 2.32 -5.08 4.31
CA CYS A 56 1.32 -4.32 3.58
C CYS A 56 1.41 -2.84 3.95
N ALA A 57 1.61 -1.99 2.95
CA ALA A 57 1.56 -0.55 3.10
C ALA A 57 0.12 -0.08 2.89
N TYR A 58 -0.45 0.57 3.90
CA TYR A 58 -1.79 1.12 3.85
C TYR A 58 -1.73 2.54 3.28
N LEU A 59 -2.40 2.72 2.14
CA LEU A 59 -2.41 3.94 1.37
C LEU A 59 -3.76 4.66 1.54
N GLN A 60 -3.68 5.97 1.68
CA GLN A 60 -4.83 6.86 1.78
C GLN A 60 -4.69 7.99 0.77
N PRO A 61 -5.79 8.65 0.35
CA PRO A 61 -5.70 9.84 -0.47
C PRO A 61 -4.77 10.85 0.21
N THR A 62 -3.87 11.48 -0.55
CA THR A 62 -3.01 12.52 0.01
C THR A 62 -3.89 13.61 0.63
N PRO A 63 -3.65 14.01 1.89
CA PRO A 63 -4.32 15.18 2.45
C PRO A 63 -4.03 16.39 1.56
N GLY A 64 -5.08 17.12 1.20
CA GLY A 64 -4.99 18.34 0.40
C GLY A 64 -4.38 19.50 1.17
#